data_AF-A0A8C1JK26-F1
#
_entry.id   AF-A0A8C1JK26-F1
#
_cell.length_a   1.000
_cell.length_b   1.000
_cell.length_c   1.000
_cell.angle_alpha   90.00
_cell.angle_beta   90.00
_cell.angle_gamma   90.00
#
_symmetry.space_group_name_H-M   'P 1'
#
loop_
_entity.id
_entity.type
_entity.pdbx_description
1 polymer ?
#
loop_
_entity_poly.entity_id
_entity_poly.type
_entity_poly.pdbx_seq_one_letter_code
_entity_poly.pdbx_strand_id
1 'polypeptide(L)'
;VSLVIVSKPVQYGLSSISSILLFTSRPTSEFLKSSESRVCKQAIVERITDIDISLHGPSPVTTFGPKACMLKNPKAVMHIQDPASQRLTWNKPPKSVLIIKKIRDASLLQPFKELCIFLTQQKNMIVYVERKIIEDPAIAIESFVSLKKKICTFREDYDDISNCVDFIICLGGDGTLLYASSLFQESVPPVMAFHLGSLGFLTPFKFDTYQSQVTQVIEGNAAVILRSRLEVKVMKKNREKESVEEISLVTNGDKTMHYQVLNEVVVDRGPSSYLSNVDLFLDGHLITTVQGDGVIVSTPTGSTAYAVAAGASMIHPNVPAIMITPICPHSLSFRPIVVPAGVELKITLSRDARNMAWVSLDGRKRQEIAYGDSITITTSCFPVPSICFRDPVNDWFESLAQCLHWNVRKKQSHLSSEEEEF
;
A
#
# COMPACT_ATOMS: atom_id res chain seq x y z
N VAL A 1 24.05 37.52 -1.35
CA VAL A 1 24.16 37.24 0.10
C VAL A 1 24.27 35.73 0.24
N SER A 2 25.50 35.22 0.24
CA SER A 2 25.81 33.80 0.35
C SER A 2 26.38 33.56 1.74
N LEU A 3 25.73 32.70 2.52
CA LEU A 3 26.15 32.39 3.88
C LEU A 3 27.21 31.27 3.81
N VAL A 4 28.46 31.61 4.12
CA VAL A 4 29.55 30.65 4.31
C VAL A 4 29.57 30.29 5.79
N ILE A 5 29.29 29.02 6.13
CA ILE A 5 29.47 28.48 7.48
C ILE A 5 30.81 27.73 7.50
N VAL A 6 31.80 28.32 8.17
CA VAL A 6 33.08 27.68 8.47
C VAL A 6 32.91 26.86 9.74
N SER A 7 33.08 25.55 9.66
CA SER A 7 33.13 24.64 10.82
C SER A 7 34.57 24.15 11.00
N LYS A 8 35.20 24.51 12.13
CA LYS A 8 36.50 23.95 12.56
C LYS A 8 36.30 22.53 13.12
N PRO A 9 37.22 21.59 12.88
CA PRO A 9 37.14 20.24 13.44
C PRO A 9 37.64 20.23 14.90
N VAL A 10 36.90 19.52 15.76
CA VAL A 10 37.37 19.10 17.09
C VAL A 10 37.70 17.62 16.99
N GLN A 11 38.98 17.28 17.14
CA GLN A 11 39.46 15.91 17.26
C GLN A 11 39.07 15.32 18.61
N TYR A 12 38.42 14.15 18.60
CA TYR A 12 38.65 13.11 19.59
C TYR A 12 38.72 11.77 18.85
N GLY A 13 39.91 11.19 18.83
CA GLY A 13 40.14 9.87 18.27
C GLY A 13 39.59 8.78 19.18
N LEU A 14 39.19 7.66 18.56
CA LEU A 14 39.45 6.33 19.08
C LEU A 14 39.28 5.31 17.95
N SER A 15 40.31 4.47 17.87
CA SER A 15 40.69 3.45 16.91
C SER A 15 39.64 2.42 16.50
N SER A 16 39.76 2.01 15.24
CA SER A 16 39.19 0.83 14.59
C SER A 16 39.32 -0.48 15.38
N ILE A 17 38.26 -1.29 15.42
CA ILE A 17 38.37 -2.76 15.36
C ILE A 17 37.20 -3.30 14.52
N SER A 18 37.53 -3.70 13.30
CA SER A 18 36.73 -4.62 12.49
C SER A 18 37.04 -6.04 12.97
N SER A 19 36.03 -6.88 13.24
CA SER A 19 36.24 -8.33 13.34
C SER A 19 34.97 -9.10 13.00
N ILE A 20 35.03 -9.70 11.82
CA ILE A 20 34.20 -10.78 11.29
C ILE A 20 34.34 -12.00 12.22
N LEU A 21 33.24 -12.64 12.61
CA LEU A 21 33.27 -13.92 13.32
C LEU A 21 32.46 -14.97 12.55
N LEU A 22 33.18 -15.78 11.79
CA LEU A 22 32.79 -17.08 11.26
C LEU A 22 32.79 -18.09 12.42
N PHE A 23 31.68 -18.76 12.65
CA PHE A 23 31.61 -19.88 13.59
C PHE A 23 32.02 -21.19 12.89
N THR A 24 33.08 -21.84 13.36
CA THR A 24 33.30 -23.27 13.17
C THR A 24 33.47 -23.97 14.50
N SER A 25 32.81 -25.13 14.59
CA SER A 25 32.63 -26.00 15.74
C SER A 25 33.90 -26.80 16.11
N ARG A 26 34.24 -26.87 17.41
CA ARG A 26 34.46 -28.14 18.18
C ARG A 26 34.91 -27.87 19.63
N PRO A 27 34.68 -28.82 20.56
CA PRO A 27 34.73 -28.59 22.01
C PRO A 27 36.06 -29.05 22.64
N THR A 28 36.49 -28.40 23.72
CA THR A 28 37.37 -29.01 24.72
C THR A 28 37.05 -28.47 26.10
N SER A 29 36.98 -29.42 27.03
CA SER A 29 36.72 -29.30 28.44
C SER A 29 37.93 -28.74 29.21
N GLU A 30 37.62 -28.27 30.43
CA GLU A 30 38.44 -28.34 31.64
C GLU A 30 39.12 -27.03 32.17
N PHE A 31 38.83 -26.77 33.46
CA PHE A 31 39.45 -25.83 34.43
C PHE A 31 39.20 -24.32 34.20
N LEU A 32 38.74 -23.49 35.16
CA LEU A 32 38.90 -23.48 36.62
C LEU A 32 37.72 -22.78 37.33
N LYS A 33 37.47 -23.26 38.55
CA LYS A 33 36.54 -22.76 39.56
C LYS A 33 36.94 -21.36 40.05
N SER A 34 36.01 -20.41 40.03
CA SER A 34 35.93 -19.35 41.06
C SER A 34 34.48 -18.92 41.27
N SER A 35 34.13 -18.79 42.54
CA SER A 35 32.78 -18.73 43.09
C SER A 35 32.26 -17.29 43.18
N GLU A 36 32.14 -16.60 42.03
CA GLU A 36 31.56 -15.25 41.94
C GLU A 36 30.69 -15.02 40.68
N SER A 37 30.16 -16.09 40.06
CA SER A 37 29.43 -16.01 38.78
C SER A 37 27.95 -16.43 38.85
N ARG A 38 27.31 -16.48 40.03
CA ARG A 38 25.89 -16.86 40.13
C ARG A 38 24.90 -15.70 40.00
N VAL A 39 25.33 -14.44 40.12
CA VAL A 39 24.44 -13.28 39.93
C VAL A 39 24.53 -12.71 38.50
N CYS A 40 25.66 -12.86 37.80
CA CYS A 40 25.79 -12.39 36.40
C CYS A 40 25.36 -13.39 35.32
N LYS A 41 25.13 -14.68 35.63
CA LYS A 41 24.67 -15.66 34.64
C LYS A 41 23.16 -15.67 34.42
N GLN A 42 22.38 -15.08 35.32
CA GLN A 42 20.94 -14.91 35.12
C GLN A 42 20.61 -13.68 34.25
N ALA A 43 21.50 -12.68 34.21
CA ALA A 43 21.33 -11.46 33.40
C ALA A 43 21.80 -11.58 31.93
N ILE A 44 22.47 -12.69 31.56
CA ILE A 44 23.03 -12.92 30.22
C ILE A 44 22.19 -13.94 29.42
N VAL A 45 21.33 -14.73 30.07
CA VAL A 45 20.44 -15.69 29.39
C VAL A 45 19.08 -15.07 29.02
N GLU A 46 18.75 -13.86 29.50
CA GLU A 46 17.54 -13.10 29.09
C GLU A 46 17.79 -12.07 27.98
N ARG A 47 18.98 -12.05 27.34
CA ARG A 47 19.30 -11.08 26.25
C ARG A 47 19.27 -11.67 24.84
N ILE A 48 18.60 -12.80 24.64
CA ILE A 48 18.36 -13.38 23.30
C ILE A 48 16.88 -13.76 23.14
N THR A 49 15.99 -12.90 23.62
CA THR A 49 14.56 -12.96 23.30
C THR A 49 14.13 -11.56 22.89
N ASP A 50 13.66 -11.47 21.64
CA ASP A 50 12.96 -10.34 21.05
C ASP A 50 13.81 -9.09 20.82
N ILE A 51 14.67 -9.16 19.79
CA ILE A 51 14.96 -7.96 19.00
C ILE A 51 13.70 -7.69 18.17
N ASP A 52 12.70 -7.11 18.83
CA ASP A 52 11.50 -6.55 18.20
C ASP A 52 11.93 -5.30 17.42
N ILE A 53 12.31 -5.47 16.16
CA ILE A 53 12.44 -4.37 15.21
C ILE A 53 11.02 -4.00 14.78
N SER A 54 10.25 -3.43 15.69
CA SER A 54 8.88 -2.98 15.45
C SER A 54 8.87 -1.60 14.77
N LEU A 55 7.72 -1.22 14.20
CA LEU A 55 7.37 0.16 13.78
C LEU A 55 7.74 1.24 14.81
N HIS A 56 7.94 0.84 16.06
CA HIS A 56 8.49 1.67 17.12
C HIS A 56 10.00 1.48 17.18
N GLY A 57 10.75 2.60 17.18
CA GLY A 57 12.12 2.59 17.70
C GLY A 57 12.19 1.94 19.09
N PRO A 58 13.40 1.73 19.65
CA PRO A 58 13.55 1.09 20.96
C PRO A 58 12.54 1.68 21.94
N SER A 59 11.84 0.80 22.69
CA SER A 59 10.71 1.18 23.54
C SER A 59 11.04 2.50 24.23
N PRO A 60 10.26 3.58 23.98
CA PRO A 60 10.67 4.89 24.40
C PRO A 60 10.85 4.87 25.91
N VAL A 61 11.89 5.53 26.38
CA VAL A 61 12.02 5.83 27.81
C VAL A 61 10.78 6.64 28.18
N THR A 62 9.82 5.97 28.82
CA THR A 62 8.54 6.56 29.21
C THR A 62 8.64 7.39 30.47
N THR A 63 9.86 7.59 31.00
CA THR A 63 10.16 8.53 32.08
C THR A 63 10.62 9.86 31.50
N PHE A 64 9.99 10.96 31.92
CA PHE A 64 10.33 12.31 31.52
C PHE A 64 11.00 13.03 32.69
N GLY A 65 12.32 13.11 32.66
CA GLY A 65 13.10 13.64 33.78
C GLY A 65 12.98 12.76 35.04
N PRO A 66 13.32 13.30 36.23
CA PRO A 66 13.46 12.50 37.45
C PRO A 66 12.14 12.11 38.12
N LYS A 67 11.00 12.70 37.72
CA LYS A 67 9.73 12.59 38.46
C LYS A 67 8.49 12.30 37.62
N ALA A 68 8.54 12.43 36.30
CA ALA A 68 7.39 12.19 35.46
C ALA A 68 7.54 10.90 34.66
N CYS A 69 6.43 10.23 34.38
CA CYS A 69 6.38 9.11 33.45
C CYS A 69 5.03 9.05 32.74
N MET A 70 4.97 8.41 31.57
CA MET A 70 3.70 8.05 30.95
C MET A 70 2.96 7.08 31.85
N LEU A 71 1.69 7.39 32.13
CA LEU A 71 0.79 6.46 32.79
C LEU A 71 0.60 5.25 31.87
N LYS A 72 1.07 4.07 32.30
CA LYS A 72 0.83 2.82 31.60
C LYS A 72 -0.60 2.39 31.84
N ASN A 73 -1.51 2.72 30.92
CA ASN A 73 -2.87 2.21 30.92
C ASN A 73 -2.92 0.95 30.03
N PRO A 74 -3.15 -0.27 30.59
CA PRO A 74 -3.21 -1.49 29.80
C PRO A 74 -4.28 -1.45 28.70
N LYS A 75 -5.37 -0.70 28.91
CA LYS A 75 -6.43 -0.51 27.90
C LYS A 75 -6.06 0.43 26.76
N ALA A 76 -4.97 1.20 26.90
CA ALA A 76 -4.46 2.11 25.88
C ALA A 76 -3.29 1.52 25.08
N VAL A 77 -2.80 0.33 25.46
CA VAL A 77 -1.75 -0.37 24.71
C VAL A 77 -2.37 -1.02 23.48
N MET A 78 -2.01 -0.53 22.30
CA MET A 78 -2.37 -1.17 21.04
C MET A 78 -1.31 -2.22 20.69
N HIS A 79 -1.72 -3.47 20.50
CA HIS A 79 -0.86 -4.53 19.96
C HIS A 79 -0.88 -4.46 18.44
N ILE A 80 0.16 -3.88 17.85
CA ILE A 80 0.33 -3.76 16.40
C ILE A 80 1.43 -4.71 15.96
N GLN A 81 1.15 -5.57 14.98
CA GLN A 81 2.18 -6.44 14.38
C GLN A 81 3.19 -5.59 13.62
N ASP A 82 4.48 -5.91 13.73
CA ASP A 82 5.52 -5.24 12.97
C ASP A 82 5.32 -5.48 11.46
N PRO A 83 5.07 -4.44 10.64
CA PRO A 83 4.85 -4.58 9.21
C PRO A 83 6.03 -5.18 8.43
N ALA A 84 7.26 -5.07 8.93
CA ALA A 84 8.43 -5.65 8.26
C ALA A 84 8.52 -7.17 8.47
N SER A 85 8.00 -7.68 9.60
CA SER A 85 8.02 -9.10 9.97
C SER A 85 6.88 -9.95 9.40
N GLN A 86 5.93 -9.35 8.66
CA GLN A 86 4.72 -10.04 8.21
C GLN A 86 5.02 -11.12 7.17
N ARG A 87 4.50 -12.34 7.41
CA ARG A 87 4.65 -13.49 6.52
C ARG A 87 3.31 -14.12 6.20
N LEU A 88 3.19 -14.60 4.98
CA LEU A 88 2.04 -15.38 4.53
C LEU A 88 2.04 -16.76 5.17
N THR A 89 0.90 -17.17 5.71
CA THR A 89 0.65 -18.55 6.14
C THR A 89 -0.66 -19.05 5.52
N TRP A 90 -0.65 -20.30 5.08
CA TRP A 90 -1.83 -20.96 4.52
C TRP A 90 -2.42 -21.89 5.57
N ASN A 91 -3.61 -21.55 6.10
CA ASN A 91 -4.31 -22.45 7.03
C ASN A 91 -4.68 -23.77 6.34
N LYS A 92 -4.95 -23.69 5.03
CA LYS A 92 -5.14 -24.83 4.11
C LYS A 92 -4.44 -24.47 2.79
N PRO A 93 -3.85 -25.45 2.08
CA PRO A 93 -3.27 -25.19 0.77
C PRO A 93 -4.30 -24.57 -0.18
N PRO A 94 -3.94 -23.49 -0.93
CA PRO A 94 -4.86 -22.84 -1.86
C PRO A 94 -5.24 -23.78 -2.99
N LYS A 95 -6.51 -23.79 -3.37
CA LYS A 95 -7.06 -24.63 -4.45
C LYS A 95 -7.55 -23.83 -5.63
N SER A 96 -7.96 -22.58 -5.41
CA SER A 96 -8.41 -21.69 -6.47
C SER A 96 -7.51 -20.47 -6.63
N VAL A 97 -7.31 -20.05 -7.88
CA VAL A 97 -6.47 -18.91 -8.23
C VAL A 97 -7.18 -18.02 -9.25
N LEU A 98 -7.25 -16.73 -8.97
CA LEU A 98 -7.71 -15.72 -9.91
C LEU A 98 -6.50 -15.17 -10.68
N ILE A 99 -6.55 -15.23 -12.01
CA ILE A 99 -5.54 -14.62 -12.86
C ILE A 99 -6.10 -13.33 -13.47
N ILE A 100 -5.47 -12.21 -13.14
CA ILE A 100 -5.78 -10.89 -13.70
C ILE A 100 -4.68 -10.53 -14.71
N LYS A 101 -5.05 -10.33 -15.97
CA LYS A 101 -4.14 -9.89 -17.03
C LYS A 101 -4.48 -8.47 -17.45
N LYS A 102 -3.46 -7.62 -17.65
CA LYS A 102 -3.66 -6.31 -18.29
C LYS A 102 -4.36 -6.49 -19.66
N ILE A 103 -5.40 -5.69 -19.87
CA ILE A 103 -6.26 -5.76 -21.07
C ILE A 103 -5.50 -5.18 -22.27
N ARG A 104 -5.75 -5.71 -23.48
CA ARG A 104 -5.17 -5.23 -24.76
C ARG A 104 -3.64 -5.23 -24.83
N ASP A 105 -2.98 -6.04 -24.02
CA ASP A 105 -1.52 -6.22 -24.06
C ASP A 105 -1.17 -7.59 -24.64
N ALA A 106 -0.78 -7.61 -25.92
CA ALA A 106 -0.48 -8.84 -26.65
C ALA A 106 0.76 -9.57 -26.11
N SER A 107 1.70 -8.83 -25.51
CA SER A 107 2.92 -9.40 -24.91
C SER A 107 2.62 -10.38 -23.77
N LEU A 108 1.45 -10.23 -23.13
CA LEU A 108 1.03 -11.05 -21.99
C LEU A 108 0.29 -12.33 -22.38
N LEU A 109 -0.05 -12.52 -23.66
CA LEU A 109 -0.83 -13.67 -24.10
C LEU A 109 -0.10 -14.98 -23.85
N GLN A 110 1.18 -15.05 -24.18
CA GLN A 110 1.99 -16.25 -24.00
C GLN A 110 2.25 -16.54 -22.51
N PRO A 111 2.72 -15.57 -21.69
CA PRO A 111 2.82 -15.71 -20.24
C PRO A 111 1.52 -16.16 -19.57
N PHE A 112 0.39 -15.59 -19.98
CA PHE A 112 -0.92 -15.98 -19.46
C PHE A 112 -1.22 -17.46 -19.76
N LYS A 113 -0.96 -17.92 -20.99
CA LYS A 113 -1.18 -19.32 -21.38
C LYS A 113 -0.30 -20.27 -20.57
N GLU A 114 0.99 -19.97 -20.46
CA GLU A 114 1.96 -20.75 -19.69
C GLU A 114 1.59 -20.86 -18.20
N LEU A 115 1.14 -19.74 -17.62
CA LEU A 115 0.68 -19.71 -16.24
C LEU A 115 -0.59 -20.56 -16.05
N CYS A 116 -1.59 -20.43 -16.92
CA CYS A 116 -2.82 -21.22 -16.85
C CYS A 116 -2.55 -22.72 -16.94
N ILE A 117 -1.66 -23.12 -17.87
CA ILE A 117 -1.24 -24.52 -18.05
C ILE A 117 -0.56 -25.04 -16.78
N PHE A 118 0.42 -24.30 -16.26
CA PHE A 118 1.15 -24.65 -15.05
C PHE A 118 0.22 -24.87 -13.85
N LEU A 119 -0.68 -23.91 -13.59
CA LEU A 119 -1.58 -23.97 -12.44
C LEU A 119 -2.60 -25.10 -12.56
N THR A 120 -3.15 -25.33 -13.75
CA THR A 120 -4.19 -26.35 -13.94
C THR A 120 -3.61 -27.75 -14.03
N GLN A 121 -2.51 -27.94 -14.75
CA GLN A 121 -1.97 -29.28 -15.05
C GLN A 121 -0.94 -29.74 -14.03
N GLN A 122 -0.09 -28.85 -13.52
CA GLN A 122 0.98 -29.23 -12.59
C GLN A 122 0.61 -28.99 -11.12
N LYS A 123 -0.14 -27.91 -10.83
CA LYS A 123 -0.57 -27.59 -9.46
C LYS A 123 -2.01 -28.03 -9.13
N ASN A 124 -2.75 -28.55 -10.11
CA ASN A 124 -4.12 -29.03 -9.95
C ASN A 124 -5.06 -27.98 -9.29
N MET A 125 -4.92 -26.71 -9.67
CA MET A 125 -5.71 -25.60 -9.16
C MET A 125 -6.87 -25.25 -10.10
N ILE A 126 -7.96 -24.73 -9.52
CA ILE A 126 -9.07 -24.13 -10.25
C ILE A 126 -8.67 -22.71 -10.63
N VAL A 127 -8.63 -22.42 -11.92
CA VAL A 127 -8.25 -21.10 -12.44
C VAL A 127 -9.50 -20.28 -12.76
N TYR A 128 -9.60 -19.09 -12.17
CA TYR A 128 -10.62 -18.08 -12.46
C TYR A 128 -10.04 -16.97 -13.31
N VAL A 129 -10.81 -16.51 -14.30
CA VAL A 129 -10.46 -15.37 -15.17
C VAL A 129 -11.71 -14.59 -15.58
N GLU A 130 -11.54 -13.31 -15.90
CA GLU A 130 -12.65 -12.53 -16.45
C GLU A 130 -13.04 -13.09 -17.83
N ARG A 131 -14.35 -13.24 -18.06
CA ARG A 131 -14.91 -13.80 -19.29
C ARG A 131 -14.38 -13.11 -20.56
N LYS A 132 -14.24 -11.79 -20.53
CA LYS A 132 -13.73 -10.97 -21.65
C LYS A 132 -12.32 -11.41 -22.09
N ILE A 133 -11.49 -11.91 -21.18
CA ILE A 133 -10.14 -12.39 -21.51
C ILE A 133 -10.23 -13.63 -22.39
N ILE A 134 -11.10 -14.58 -22.05
CA ILE A 134 -11.25 -15.86 -22.76
C ILE A 134 -11.98 -15.73 -24.10
N GLU A 135 -12.74 -14.65 -24.27
CA GLU A 135 -13.39 -14.27 -25.53
C GLU A 135 -12.45 -13.54 -26.49
N ASP A 136 -11.23 -13.18 -26.06
CA ASP A 136 -10.22 -12.59 -26.93
C ASP A 136 -9.80 -13.58 -28.04
N PRO A 137 -9.95 -13.22 -29.33
CA PRO A 137 -9.60 -14.11 -30.43
C PRO A 137 -8.11 -14.51 -30.43
N ALA A 138 -7.23 -13.70 -29.84
CA ALA A 138 -5.79 -14.03 -29.76
C ALA A 138 -5.48 -15.20 -28.78
N ILE A 139 -6.45 -15.56 -27.93
CA ILE A 139 -6.36 -16.71 -27.02
C ILE A 139 -6.85 -18.00 -27.69
N ALA A 140 -7.61 -17.92 -28.79
CA ALA A 140 -8.13 -19.06 -29.53
C ALA A 140 -7.03 -19.75 -30.38
N ILE A 141 -6.16 -20.52 -29.73
CA ILE A 141 -5.24 -21.48 -30.40
C ILE A 141 -5.65 -22.89 -29.95
N GLU A 142 -5.56 -23.87 -30.85
CA GLU A 142 -6.02 -25.26 -30.67
C GLU A 142 -5.55 -25.90 -29.33
N SER A 143 -4.31 -25.63 -28.89
CA SER A 143 -3.76 -26.16 -27.63
C SER A 143 -4.45 -25.62 -26.38
N PHE A 144 -5.05 -24.42 -26.43
CA PHE A 144 -5.73 -23.78 -25.30
C PHE A 144 -7.22 -24.14 -25.21
N VAL A 145 -7.80 -24.73 -26.27
CA VAL A 145 -9.22 -25.09 -26.33
C VAL A 145 -9.59 -26.13 -25.27
N SER A 146 -8.73 -27.13 -25.07
CA SER A 146 -8.93 -28.15 -24.03
C SER A 146 -8.84 -27.57 -22.63
N LEU A 147 -7.97 -26.57 -22.42
CA LEU A 147 -7.80 -25.89 -21.15
C LEU A 147 -8.95 -24.92 -20.84
N LYS A 148 -9.48 -24.25 -21.86
CA LYS A 148 -10.62 -23.33 -21.76
C LYS A 148 -11.85 -23.98 -21.09
N LYS A 149 -12.04 -25.29 -21.25
CA LYS A 149 -13.12 -26.05 -20.58
C LYS A 149 -12.91 -26.25 -19.07
N LYS A 150 -11.67 -26.14 -18.58
CA LYS A 150 -11.31 -26.29 -17.16
C LYS A 150 -11.19 -24.96 -16.42
N ILE A 151 -11.18 -23.85 -17.15
CA ILE A 151 -11.09 -22.50 -16.58
C ILE A 151 -12.49 -22.02 -16.18
N CYS A 152 -12.63 -21.52 -14.96
CA CYS A 152 -13.82 -20.84 -14.50
C CYS A 152 -13.81 -19.38 -14.99
N THR A 153 -14.95 -18.90 -15.49
CA THR A 153 -15.09 -17.51 -15.94
C THR A 153 -16.12 -16.78 -15.12
N PHE A 154 -15.92 -15.48 -14.94
CA PHE A 154 -16.87 -14.59 -14.27
C PHE A 154 -17.05 -13.30 -15.07
N ARG A 155 -18.15 -12.60 -14.84
CA ARG A 155 -18.47 -11.29 -15.40
C ARG A 155 -18.36 -10.24 -14.30
N GLU A 156 -17.51 -9.25 -14.55
CA GLU A 156 -17.42 -8.02 -13.76
C GLU A 156 -18.83 -7.43 -13.54
N ASP A 157 -19.12 -6.97 -12.32
CA ASP A 157 -20.39 -6.40 -11.85
C ASP A 157 -21.59 -7.34 -11.70
N TYR A 158 -21.51 -8.60 -12.18
CA TYR A 158 -22.64 -9.55 -12.08
C TYR A 158 -22.36 -10.74 -11.19
N ASP A 159 -21.16 -11.30 -11.28
CA ASP A 159 -20.81 -12.54 -10.59
C ASP A 159 -19.90 -12.20 -9.40
N ASP A 160 -20.27 -12.61 -8.18
CA ASP A 160 -19.44 -12.44 -6.98
C ASP A 160 -18.49 -13.63 -6.82
N ILE A 161 -17.19 -13.35 -6.86
CA ILE A 161 -16.11 -14.33 -6.71
C ILE A 161 -15.39 -14.22 -5.36
N SER A 162 -15.83 -13.34 -4.46
CA SER A 162 -15.11 -12.96 -3.24
C SER A 162 -14.79 -14.18 -2.35
N ASN A 163 -15.71 -15.14 -2.29
CA ASN A 163 -15.57 -16.37 -1.49
C ASN A 163 -15.10 -17.60 -2.29
N CYS A 164 -14.74 -17.42 -3.56
CA CYS A 164 -14.36 -18.51 -4.47
C CYS A 164 -12.85 -18.56 -4.72
N VAL A 165 -12.10 -17.52 -4.34
CA VAL A 165 -10.70 -17.32 -4.73
C VAL A 165 -9.80 -17.38 -3.50
N ASP A 166 -8.85 -18.31 -3.48
CA ASP A 166 -7.87 -18.43 -2.39
C ASP A 166 -6.61 -17.58 -2.62
N PHE A 167 -6.27 -17.33 -3.89
CA PHE A 167 -5.01 -16.71 -4.29
C PHE A 167 -5.19 -15.87 -5.57
N ILE A 168 -4.50 -14.73 -5.69
CA ILE A 168 -4.58 -13.85 -6.87
C ILE A 168 -3.21 -13.72 -7.51
N ILE A 169 -3.13 -13.92 -8.83
CA ILE A 169 -1.94 -13.65 -9.63
C ILE A 169 -2.26 -12.55 -10.65
N CYS A 170 -1.48 -11.47 -10.59
CA CYS A 170 -1.57 -10.36 -11.54
C CYS A 170 -0.45 -10.45 -12.59
N LEU A 171 -0.80 -10.32 -13.87
CA LEU A 171 0.11 -10.22 -15.00
C LEU A 171 -0.03 -8.84 -15.63
N GLY A 172 0.92 -7.94 -15.38
CA GLY A 172 0.92 -6.59 -15.94
C GLY A 172 1.48 -5.52 -15.01
N GLY A 173 0.96 -4.30 -15.12
CA GLY A 173 1.36 -3.18 -14.25
C GLY A 173 0.40 -2.97 -13.08
N ASP A 174 0.62 -1.87 -12.36
CA ASP A 174 -0.09 -1.50 -11.12
C ASP A 174 -1.62 -1.51 -11.24
N GLY A 175 -2.16 -1.18 -12.42
CA GLY A 175 -3.62 -1.21 -12.68
C GLY A 175 -4.27 -2.59 -12.53
N THR A 176 -3.49 -3.67 -12.60
CA THR A 176 -3.99 -5.03 -12.33
C THR A 176 -4.26 -5.26 -10.84
N LEU A 177 -3.45 -4.68 -9.95
CA LEU A 177 -3.67 -4.73 -8.50
C LEU A 177 -4.85 -3.84 -8.11
N LEU A 178 -5.01 -2.67 -8.73
CA LEU A 178 -6.20 -1.83 -8.54
C LEU A 178 -7.48 -2.57 -8.93
N TYR A 179 -7.44 -3.33 -10.03
CA TYR A 179 -8.56 -4.17 -10.43
C TYR A 179 -8.84 -5.28 -9.42
N ALA A 180 -7.79 -5.96 -8.92
CA ALA A 180 -7.94 -6.93 -7.82
C ALA A 180 -8.64 -6.30 -6.61
N SER A 181 -8.16 -5.15 -6.12
CA SER A 181 -8.78 -4.42 -5.00
C SER A 181 -10.27 -4.10 -5.27
N SER A 182 -10.63 -3.77 -6.51
CA SER A 182 -12.01 -3.45 -6.87
C SER A 182 -12.96 -4.66 -6.82
N LEU A 183 -12.45 -5.87 -7.06
CA LEU A 183 -13.24 -7.10 -7.01
C LEU A 183 -13.52 -7.59 -5.58
N PHE A 184 -12.65 -7.27 -4.62
CA PHE A 184 -12.76 -7.74 -3.23
C PHE A 184 -12.98 -6.56 -2.28
N GLN A 185 -14.23 -6.21 -1.99
CA GLN A 185 -14.59 -5.07 -1.12
C GLN A 185 -14.46 -5.36 0.39
N GLU A 186 -14.18 -6.61 0.76
CA GLU A 186 -13.90 -7.04 2.13
C GLU A 186 -12.49 -7.64 2.20
N SER A 187 -12.33 -8.81 2.82
CA SER A 187 -11.07 -9.56 2.88
C SER A 187 -10.54 -9.84 1.47
N VAL A 188 -9.27 -9.54 1.25
CA VAL A 188 -8.60 -9.71 -0.05
C VAL A 188 -7.67 -10.92 0.03
N PRO A 189 -7.78 -11.89 -0.88
CA PRO A 189 -6.81 -12.98 -0.98
C PRO A 189 -5.38 -12.46 -1.25
N PRO A 190 -4.33 -13.19 -0.85
CA PRO A 190 -2.93 -12.82 -1.16
C PRO A 190 -2.72 -12.56 -2.64
N VAL A 191 -2.04 -11.44 -2.97
CA VAL A 191 -1.80 -11.03 -4.35
C VAL A 191 -0.33 -11.16 -4.70
N MET A 192 -0.02 -11.95 -5.73
CA MET A 192 1.29 -12.04 -6.36
C MET A 192 1.27 -11.34 -7.71
N ALA A 193 2.08 -10.30 -7.88
CA ALA A 193 2.02 -9.45 -9.07
C ALA A 193 3.32 -9.47 -9.88
N PHE A 194 3.21 -9.89 -11.14
CA PHE A 194 4.30 -9.96 -12.10
C PHE A 194 4.29 -8.75 -13.05
N HIS A 195 5.45 -8.13 -13.25
CA HIS A 195 5.67 -7.17 -14.34
C HIS A 195 6.22 -7.89 -15.58
N LEU A 196 5.75 -7.46 -16.75
CA LEU A 196 6.11 -8.02 -18.06
C LEU A 196 6.38 -6.91 -19.09
N GLY A 197 6.90 -5.78 -18.62
CA GLY A 197 7.14 -4.58 -19.42
C GLY A 197 7.71 -3.47 -18.54
N SER A 198 7.11 -2.27 -18.57
CA SER A 198 7.46 -1.19 -17.64
C SER A 198 7.25 -1.63 -16.19
N LEU A 199 8.28 -1.49 -15.37
CA LEU A 199 8.21 -1.76 -13.94
C LEU A 199 7.20 -0.83 -13.27
N GLY A 200 6.38 -1.38 -12.37
CA GLY A 200 5.49 -0.62 -11.49
C GLY A 200 5.92 -0.71 -10.03
N PHE A 201 5.31 0.11 -9.18
CA PHE A 201 5.57 0.08 -7.73
C PHE A 201 4.88 -1.10 -7.03
N LEU A 202 3.95 -1.78 -7.71
CA LEU A 202 3.09 -2.81 -7.13
C LEU A 202 3.36 -4.22 -7.70
N THR A 203 4.29 -4.36 -8.65
CA THR A 203 4.54 -5.61 -9.40
C THR A 203 5.99 -6.09 -9.27
N PRO A 204 6.41 -6.61 -8.10
CA PRO A 204 7.83 -6.90 -7.83
C PRO A 204 8.39 -8.13 -8.57
N PHE A 205 7.54 -9.04 -9.06
CA PHE A 205 8.00 -10.30 -9.63
C PHE A 205 8.29 -10.22 -11.13
N LYS A 206 9.38 -10.86 -11.58
CA LYS A 206 9.69 -11.10 -13.00
C LYS A 206 9.12 -12.44 -13.44
N PHE A 207 8.51 -12.47 -14.63
CA PHE A 207 7.84 -13.68 -15.10
C PHE A 207 8.80 -14.84 -15.45
N ASP A 208 10.06 -14.56 -15.79
CA ASP A 208 11.04 -15.58 -16.23
C ASP A 208 11.21 -16.75 -15.25
N THR A 209 10.96 -16.53 -13.95
CA THR A 209 11.14 -17.54 -12.89
C THR A 209 9.82 -17.90 -12.18
N TYR A 210 8.68 -17.66 -12.84
CA TYR A 210 7.34 -17.77 -12.23
C TYR A 210 7.06 -19.14 -11.60
N GLN A 211 7.49 -20.26 -12.20
CA GLN A 211 7.15 -21.60 -11.71
C GLN A 211 7.72 -21.85 -10.30
N SER A 212 8.98 -21.47 -10.08
CA SER A 212 9.65 -21.61 -8.79
C SER A 212 9.03 -20.67 -7.76
N GLN A 213 8.84 -19.40 -8.13
CA GLN A 213 8.29 -18.38 -7.22
C GLN A 213 6.85 -18.69 -6.81
N VAL A 214 5.98 -19.06 -7.76
CA VAL A 214 4.59 -19.46 -7.46
C VAL A 214 4.57 -20.70 -6.57
N THR A 215 5.46 -21.67 -6.80
CA THR A 215 5.57 -22.85 -5.94
C THR A 215 5.95 -22.48 -4.51
N GLN A 216 6.96 -21.64 -4.33
CA GLN A 216 7.39 -21.16 -3.00
C GLN A 216 6.26 -20.44 -2.27
N VAL A 217 5.50 -19.59 -2.97
CA VAL A 217 4.36 -18.87 -2.40
C VAL A 217 3.26 -19.84 -1.93
N ILE A 218 2.93 -20.87 -2.73
CA ILE A 218 1.92 -21.89 -2.38
C ILE A 218 2.38 -22.75 -1.19
N GLU A 219 3.68 -23.07 -1.11
CA GLU A 219 4.27 -23.80 0.01
C GLU A 219 4.32 -22.97 1.30
N GLY A 220 4.27 -21.64 1.19
CA GLY A 220 4.07 -20.70 2.29
C GLY A 220 5.33 -19.95 2.73
N ASN A 221 5.20 -19.14 3.79
CA ASN A 221 6.27 -18.32 4.38
C ASN A 221 6.83 -17.19 3.49
N ALA A 222 6.14 -16.79 2.42
CA ALA A 222 6.52 -15.60 1.66
C ALA A 222 6.38 -14.33 2.53
N ALA A 223 7.28 -13.36 2.36
CA ALA A 223 7.11 -12.05 2.98
C ALA A 223 5.89 -11.34 2.36
N VAL A 224 5.14 -10.60 3.17
CA VAL A 224 3.94 -9.89 2.73
C VAL A 224 3.99 -8.46 3.24
N ILE A 225 3.51 -7.54 2.38
CA ILE A 225 3.20 -6.18 2.77
C ILE A 225 1.69 -5.97 2.75
N LEU A 226 1.12 -5.61 3.90
CA LEU A 226 -0.29 -5.25 4.02
C LEU A 226 -0.49 -3.79 3.58
N ARG A 227 -0.87 -3.60 2.32
CA ARG A 227 -1.14 -2.27 1.78
C ARG A 227 -2.48 -1.76 2.30
N SER A 228 -2.46 -0.70 3.10
CA SER A 228 -3.67 -0.07 3.61
C SER A 228 -4.58 0.40 2.46
N ARG A 229 -5.90 0.31 2.67
CA ARG A 229 -6.92 0.92 1.80
C ARG A 229 -7.64 2.04 2.54
N LEU A 230 -8.28 2.94 1.81
CA LEU A 230 -9.27 3.85 2.36
C LEU A 230 -10.66 3.21 2.26
N GLU A 231 -11.42 3.25 3.35
CA GLU A 231 -12.86 3.04 3.32
C GLU A 231 -13.53 4.38 3.06
N VAL A 232 -14.37 4.43 2.02
CA VAL A 232 -15.03 5.65 1.56
C VAL A 232 -16.54 5.46 1.61
N LYS A 233 -17.20 6.33 2.36
CA LYS A 233 -18.67 6.40 2.45
C LYS A 233 -19.14 7.64 1.73
N VAL A 234 -19.88 7.47 0.63
CA VAL A 234 -20.52 8.60 -0.05
C VAL A 234 -21.99 8.63 0.30
N MET A 235 -22.38 9.65 1.05
CA MET A 235 -23.77 9.89 1.45
C MET A 235 -24.39 10.90 0.50
N LYS A 236 -25.49 10.50 -0.16
CA LYS A 236 -26.28 11.34 -1.05
C LYS A 236 -27.55 11.80 -0.35
N LYS A 237 -27.77 13.11 -0.27
CA LYS A 237 -29.03 13.66 0.26
C LYS A 237 -30.16 13.29 -0.69
N ASN A 238 -31.26 12.75 -0.17
CA ASN A 238 -32.42 12.45 -0.99
C ASN A 238 -33.13 13.75 -1.44
N ARG A 239 -33.09 14.08 -2.74
CA ARG A 239 -33.62 15.34 -3.30
C ARG A 239 -35.08 15.27 -3.71
N GLU A 240 -35.69 14.09 -3.73
CA GLU A 240 -37.09 13.90 -4.16
C GLU A 240 -38.12 14.33 -3.10
N LYS A 241 -37.69 14.68 -1.87
CA LYS A 241 -38.57 15.06 -0.76
C LYS A 241 -38.86 16.56 -0.61
N GLU A 242 -38.29 17.43 -1.45
CA GLU A 242 -38.52 18.88 -1.34
C GLU A 242 -39.76 19.37 -2.12
N SER A 243 -40.50 18.50 -2.84
CA SER A 243 -41.65 18.91 -3.68
C SER A 243 -43.01 18.28 -3.35
N VAL A 244 -43.15 17.38 -2.37
CA VAL A 244 -44.48 16.86 -1.98
C VAL A 244 -44.56 16.64 -0.47
N GLU A 245 -45.38 17.46 0.20
CA GLU A 245 -45.93 17.16 1.52
C GLU A 245 -46.91 15.99 1.37
N GLU A 246 -46.45 14.75 1.49
CA GLU A 246 -47.36 13.65 1.78
C GLU A 246 -46.74 12.60 2.70
N ILE A 247 -47.50 12.33 3.75
CA ILE A 247 -47.20 11.45 4.86
C ILE A 247 -47.14 10.02 4.34
N SER A 248 -45.93 9.44 4.30
CA SER A 248 -45.73 8.00 4.15
C SER A 248 -44.63 7.57 5.12
N LEU A 249 -45.08 7.10 6.28
CA LEU A 249 -44.25 6.35 7.21
C LEU A 249 -43.85 5.03 6.55
N VAL A 250 -42.55 4.72 6.67
CA VAL A 250 -41.86 3.41 6.56
C VAL A 250 -40.72 3.43 5.52
N THR A 251 -39.50 3.53 6.07
CA THR A 251 -38.17 3.23 5.50
C THR A 251 -37.82 3.82 4.13
N ASN A 252 -37.02 4.89 4.09
CA ASN A 252 -35.96 5.10 3.07
C ASN A 252 -35.11 6.35 3.42
N GLY A 253 -33.95 6.09 4.04
CA GLY A 253 -32.94 7.07 4.44
C GLY A 253 -31.99 7.47 3.31
N ASP A 254 -31.08 8.41 3.58
CA ASP A 254 -30.05 8.86 2.63
C ASP A 254 -29.30 7.67 2.00
N LYS A 255 -29.08 7.74 0.68
CA LYS A 255 -28.40 6.68 -0.06
C LYS A 255 -26.92 6.74 0.28
N THR A 256 -26.44 5.76 1.04
CA THR A 256 -25.02 5.64 1.42
C THR A 256 -24.37 4.53 0.62
N MET A 257 -23.28 4.87 -0.07
CA MET A 257 -22.47 3.92 -0.84
C MET A 257 -21.13 3.72 -0.15
N HIS A 258 -20.69 2.46 -0.05
CA HIS A 258 -19.43 2.06 0.56
C HIS A 258 -18.45 1.57 -0.51
N TYR A 259 -17.20 2.03 -0.41
CA TYR A 259 -16.15 1.66 -1.35
C TYR A 259 -14.82 1.43 -0.63
N GLN A 260 -14.04 0.48 -1.15
CA GLN A 260 -12.63 0.30 -0.81
C GLN A 260 -11.74 0.89 -1.90
N VAL A 261 -10.74 1.67 -1.50
CA VAL A 261 -9.85 2.39 -2.41
C VAL A 261 -8.40 2.11 -2.04
N LEU A 262 -7.59 1.63 -2.97
CA LEU A 262 -6.20 1.25 -2.71
C LEU A 262 -5.25 2.44 -2.84
N ASN A 263 -5.39 3.26 -3.87
CA ASN A 263 -4.52 4.39 -4.10
C ASN A 263 -5.14 5.67 -3.56
N GLU A 264 -6.21 6.16 -4.19
CA GLU A 264 -6.73 7.50 -3.88
C GLU A 264 -8.22 7.74 -4.16
N VAL A 265 -8.76 8.66 -3.36
CA VAL A 265 -10.01 9.36 -3.60
C VAL A 265 -9.67 10.73 -4.15
N VAL A 266 -10.14 11.02 -5.36
CA VAL A 266 -9.97 12.34 -5.99
C VAL A 266 -11.30 13.06 -5.93
N VAL A 267 -11.32 14.28 -5.39
CA VAL A 267 -12.47 15.18 -5.47
C VAL A 267 -12.07 16.39 -6.29
N ASP A 268 -12.63 16.53 -7.49
CA ASP A 268 -12.26 17.54 -8.47
C ASP A 268 -13.45 18.39 -8.95
N ARG A 269 -13.16 19.51 -9.63
CA ARG A 269 -14.18 20.44 -10.17
C ARG A 269 -15.01 19.89 -11.34
N GLY A 270 -14.69 18.71 -11.86
CA GLY A 270 -15.35 18.14 -13.04
C GLY A 270 -15.10 18.96 -14.31
N PRO A 271 -16.10 19.09 -15.18
CA PRO A 271 -16.00 19.91 -16.40
C PRO A 271 -16.15 21.42 -16.13
N SER A 272 -16.42 21.84 -14.89
CA SER A 272 -16.63 23.26 -14.54
C SER A 272 -15.42 24.12 -14.86
N SER A 273 -15.61 25.30 -15.46
CA SER A 273 -14.54 26.30 -15.62
C SER A 273 -14.21 27.05 -14.33
N TYR A 274 -15.10 27.01 -13.33
CA TYR A 274 -14.87 27.58 -12.00
C TYR A 274 -14.05 26.63 -11.13
N LEU A 275 -13.28 27.21 -10.20
CA LEU A 275 -12.55 26.46 -9.18
C LEU A 275 -13.52 25.63 -8.33
N SER A 276 -13.10 24.43 -7.94
CA SER A 276 -13.80 23.68 -6.90
C SER A 276 -13.75 24.46 -5.58
N ASN A 277 -14.85 24.45 -4.82
CA ASN A 277 -14.94 25.00 -3.47
C ASN A 277 -15.44 23.87 -2.55
N VAL A 278 -14.49 23.17 -1.93
CA VAL A 278 -14.76 21.94 -1.20
C VAL A 278 -14.26 22.07 0.22
N ASP A 279 -15.14 21.93 1.20
CA ASP A 279 -14.78 21.98 2.62
C ASP A 279 -14.20 20.63 3.06
N LEU A 280 -13.04 20.69 3.73
CA LEU A 280 -12.32 19.53 4.26
C LEU A 280 -12.31 19.58 5.79
N PHE A 281 -12.84 18.53 6.40
CA PHE A 281 -12.91 18.34 7.84
C PHE A 281 -12.01 17.18 8.26
N LEU A 282 -11.39 17.30 9.44
CA LEU A 282 -10.62 16.24 10.09
C LEU A 282 -11.17 16.08 11.51
N ASP A 283 -11.61 14.86 11.84
CA ASP A 283 -12.26 14.53 13.13
C ASP A 283 -13.34 15.55 13.53
N GLY A 284 -14.18 15.93 12.55
CA GLY A 284 -15.27 16.90 12.73
C GLY A 284 -14.88 18.39 12.70
N HIS A 285 -13.59 18.73 12.67
CA HIS A 285 -13.11 20.11 12.64
C HIS A 285 -12.86 20.56 11.20
N LEU A 286 -13.45 21.69 10.79
CA LEU A 286 -13.15 22.30 9.48
C LEU A 286 -11.69 22.75 9.45
N ILE A 287 -10.89 22.18 8.56
CA ILE A 287 -9.48 22.52 8.41
C ILE A 287 -9.31 23.63 7.38
N THR A 288 -9.92 23.48 6.21
CA THR A 288 -9.84 24.46 5.13
C THR A 288 -10.93 24.23 4.10
N THR A 289 -11.21 25.25 3.30
CA THR A 289 -11.92 25.10 2.03
C THR A 289 -10.87 25.01 0.92
N VAL A 290 -10.88 23.91 0.18
CA VAL A 290 -10.04 23.69 -0.99
C VAL A 290 -10.59 24.52 -2.14
N GLN A 291 -9.76 25.46 -2.62
CA GLN A 291 -10.02 26.25 -3.82
C GLN A 291 -8.96 25.95 -4.87
N GLY A 292 -9.35 25.28 -5.96
CA GLY A 292 -8.41 24.78 -6.97
C GLY A 292 -9.07 23.83 -7.97
N ASP A 293 -8.27 23.01 -8.64
CA ASP A 293 -8.79 21.93 -9.46
C ASP A 293 -9.44 20.82 -8.62
N GLY A 294 -8.95 20.61 -7.39
CA GLY A 294 -9.49 19.62 -6.46
C GLY A 294 -8.57 19.25 -5.30
N VAL A 295 -8.84 18.11 -4.68
CA VAL A 295 -8.03 17.49 -3.62
C VAL A 295 -7.97 15.98 -3.81
N ILE A 296 -6.81 15.41 -3.51
CA ILE A 296 -6.56 13.96 -3.50
C ILE A 296 -6.38 13.53 -2.05
N VAL A 297 -7.14 12.54 -1.62
CA VAL A 297 -6.90 11.81 -0.36
C VAL A 297 -6.37 10.44 -0.72
N SER A 298 -5.14 10.12 -0.33
CA SER A 298 -4.43 8.92 -0.79
C SER A 298 -3.83 8.12 0.35
N THR A 299 -3.64 6.82 0.10
CA THR A 299 -2.85 5.93 0.95
C THR A 299 -1.36 6.11 0.66
N PRO A 300 -0.47 5.56 1.51
CA PRO A 300 0.96 5.45 1.20
C PRO A 300 1.22 4.72 -0.12
N THR A 301 0.38 3.75 -0.49
CA THR A 301 0.47 3.07 -1.79
C THR A 301 0.12 4.02 -2.95
N GLY A 302 -0.90 4.86 -2.78
CA GLY A 302 -1.27 5.90 -3.74
C GLY A 302 -0.28 7.07 -3.84
N SER A 303 0.69 7.16 -2.92
CA SER A 303 1.71 8.23 -2.93
C SER A 303 2.54 8.27 -4.21
N THR A 304 2.68 7.13 -4.90
CA THR A 304 3.42 6.99 -6.17
C THR A 304 2.51 7.02 -7.40
N ALA A 305 1.20 7.22 -7.22
CA ALA A 305 0.19 7.25 -8.28
C ALA A 305 -0.16 8.69 -8.67
N TYR A 306 -1.42 9.10 -8.57
CA TYR A 306 -1.80 10.46 -8.98
C TYR A 306 -1.25 11.53 -8.02
N ALA A 307 -1.09 11.20 -6.74
CA ALA A 307 -0.63 12.13 -5.71
C ALA A 307 0.78 12.70 -5.98
N VAL A 308 1.75 11.90 -6.44
CA VAL A 308 3.11 12.40 -6.74
C VAL A 308 3.09 13.43 -7.88
N ALA A 309 2.21 13.25 -8.87
CA ALA A 309 2.05 14.22 -9.97
C ALA A 309 1.46 15.55 -9.48
N ALA A 310 0.67 15.53 -8.41
CA ALA A 310 0.16 16.72 -7.73
C ALA A 310 1.14 17.29 -6.67
N GLY A 311 2.36 16.76 -6.57
CA GLY A 311 3.42 17.27 -5.70
C GLY A 311 3.50 16.63 -4.32
N ALA A 312 2.81 15.50 -4.09
CA ALA A 312 2.94 14.75 -2.85
C ALA A 312 4.33 14.09 -2.70
N SER A 313 4.73 13.82 -1.46
CA SER A 313 5.91 13.02 -1.17
C SER A 313 5.64 11.54 -1.40
N MET A 314 6.67 10.78 -1.82
CA MET A 314 6.59 9.32 -1.87
C MET A 314 6.70 8.76 -0.47
N ILE A 315 5.78 7.88 -0.10
CA ILE A 315 5.69 7.28 1.24
C ILE A 315 5.82 5.76 1.13
N HIS A 316 6.67 5.18 1.97
CA HIS A 316 6.81 3.73 2.06
C HIS A 316 5.49 3.09 2.55
N PRO A 317 5.01 1.96 1.99
CA PRO A 317 3.67 1.46 2.30
C PRO A 317 3.46 1.01 3.76
N ASN A 318 4.54 0.75 4.50
CA ASN A 318 4.50 0.44 5.94
C ASN A 318 4.25 1.67 6.84
N VAL A 319 4.26 2.90 6.32
CA VAL A 319 4.00 4.10 7.12
C VAL A 319 2.49 4.24 7.33
N PRO A 320 1.96 4.14 8.56
CA PRO A 320 0.51 4.22 8.81
C PRO A 320 0.01 5.67 8.75
N ALA A 321 -0.38 6.12 7.56
CA ALA A 321 -0.82 7.49 7.34
C ALA A 321 -1.90 7.60 6.24
N ILE A 322 -2.63 8.72 6.27
CA ILE A 322 -3.45 9.20 5.16
C ILE A 322 -2.80 10.49 4.63
N MET A 323 -2.78 10.65 3.32
CA MET A 323 -2.20 11.83 2.66
C MET A 323 -3.28 12.70 2.06
N ILE A 324 -3.14 14.01 2.16
CA ILE A 324 -4.06 15.00 1.58
C ILE A 324 -3.23 15.92 0.69
N THR A 325 -3.52 15.90 -0.61
CA THR A 325 -2.73 16.59 -1.63
C THR A 325 -3.65 17.47 -2.48
N PRO A 326 -3.56 18.81 -2.40
CA PRO A 326 -4.36 19.68 -3.25
C PRO A 326 -3.92 19.59 -4.71
N ILE A 327 -4.87 19.71 -5.65
CA ILE A 327 -4.61 19.77 -7.09
C ILE A 327 -4.71 21.22 -7.53
N CYS A 328 -3.58 21.76 -8.01
CA CYS A 328 -3.46 23.15 -8.48
C CYS A 328 -4.19 24.16 -7.57
N PRO A 329 -3.87 24.23 -6.26
CA PRO A 329 -4.56 25.12 -5.34
C PRO A 329 -4.32 26.58 -5.71
N HIS A 330 -5.35 27.41 -5.61
CA HIS A 330 -5.24 28.86 -5.80
C HIS A 330 -4.37 29.52 -4.72
N SER A 331 -4.27 28.90 -3.53
CA SER A 331 -3.36 29.32 -2.47
C SER A 331 -1.99 28.63 -2.60
N LEU A 332 -0.93 29.44 -2.76
CA LEU A 332 0.46 28.95 -2.84
C LEU A 332 0.97 28.34 -1.53
N SER A 333 0.33 28.65 -0.40
CA SER A 333 0.71 28.09 0.91
C SER A 333 0.06 26.73 1.18
N PHE A 334 -0.87 26.28 0.34
CA PHE A 334 -1.54 25.00 0.53
C PHE A 334 -0.66 23.86 0.01
N ARG A 335 0.12 23.27 0.92
CA ARG A 335 1.01 22.15 0.64
C ARG A 335 0.35 20.80 0.96
N PRO A 336 0.84 19.69 0.38
CA PRO A 336 0.41 18.37 0.79
C PRO A 336 0.69 18.13 2.28
N ILE A 337 -0.23 17.46 2.96
CA ILE A 337 -0.11 17.10 4.37
C ILE A 337 -0.29 15.60 4.56
N VAL A 338 0.35 15.09 5.61
CA VAL A 338 0.28 13.68 6.01
C VAL A 338 -0.29 13.64 7.42
N VAL A 339 -1.36 12.86 7.61
CA VAL A 339 -2.07 12.73 8.88
C VAL A 339 -2.08 11.28 9.34
N PRO A 340 -2.21 11.00 10.66
CA PRO A 340 -2.23 9.63 11.17
C PRO A 340 -3.34 8.79 10.54
N ALA A 341 -3.12 7.48 10.36
CA ALA A 341 -4.11 6.58 9.75
C ALA A 341 -5.45 6.46 10.52
N GLY A 342 -5.46 6.82 11.81
CA GLY A 342 -6.63 6.69 12.67
C GLY A 342 -7.64 7.83 12.61
N VAL A 343 -7.39 8.88 11.82
CA VAL A 343 -8.30 10.03 11.71
C VAL A 343 -9.44 9.75 10.74
N GLU A 344 -10.56 10.46 10.92
CA GLU A 344 -11.64 10.53 9.95
C GLU A 344 -11.56 11.83 9.15
N LEU A 345 -11.59 11.72 7.83
CA LEU A 345 -11.72 12.87 6.93
C LEU A 345 -13.15 12.94 6.40
N LYS A 346 -13.69 14.16 6.35
CA LYS A 346 -14.98 14.41 5.71
C LYS A 346 -14.86 15.55 4.70
N ILE A 347 -15.42 15.33 3.52
CA ILE A 347 -15.40 16.27 2.41
C ILE A 347 -16.84 16.61 2.02
N THR A 348 -17.14 17.90 1.93
CA THR A 348 -18.45 18.41 1.48
C THR A 348 -18.28 19.57 0.51
N LEU A 349 -19.30 19.87 -0.30
CA LEU A 349 -19.30 21.15 -1.01
C LEU A 349 -19.42 22.30 -0.01
N SER A 350 -18.61 23.34 -0.23
CA SER A 350 -18.74 24.58 0.54
C SER A 350 -20.06 25.27 0.22
N ARG A 351 -20.61 26.03 1.18
CA ARG A 351 -21.87 26.78 0.98
C ARG A 351 -21.77 27.81 -0.14
N ASP A 352 -20.56 28.32 -0.39
CA ASP A 352 -20.27 29.32 -1.41
C ASP A 352 -19.81 28.70 -2.75
N ALA A 353 -20.03 27.40 -2.96
CA ALA A 353 -19.61 26.72 -4.18
C ALA A 353 -20.45 27.18 -5.40
N ARG A 354 -19.78 27.49 -6.50
CA ARG A 354 -20.47 27.93 -7.73
C ARG A 354 -20.84 26.77 -8.66
N ASN A 355 -20.31 25.58 -8.40
CA ASN A 355 -20.47 24.39 -9.19
C ASN A 355 -20.41 23.15 -8.31
N MET A 356 -20.91 22.04 -8.86
CA MET A 356 -20.76 20.73 -8.24
C MET A 356 -19.32 20.24 -8.35
N ALA A 357 -18.95 19.30 -7.48
CA ALA A 357 -17.68 18.59 -7.54
C ALA A 357 -17.91 17.16 -8.05
N TRP A 358 -16.85 16.43 -8.32
CA TRP A 358 -16.89 15.04 -8.75
C TRP A 358 -15.93 14.24 -7.91
N VAL A 359 -16.35 13.07 -7.44
CA VAL A 359 -15.45 12.12 -6.78
C VAL A 359 -15.12 10.97 -7.72
N SER A 360 -13.87 10.54 -7.70
CA SER A 360 -13.32 9.38 -8.39
C SER A 360 -12.57 8.51 -7.38
N LEU A 361 -12.65 7.19 -7.54
CA LEU A 361 -12.14 6.20 -6.60
C LEU A 361 -11.19 5.27 -7.37
N ASP A 362 -9.88 5.34 -7.11
CA ASP A 362 -8.84 4.66 -7.91
C ASP A 362 -8.97 4.92 -9.43
N GLY A 363 -9.39 6.14 -9.80
CA GLY A 363 -9.64 6.52 -11.20
C GLY A 363 -10.91 5.92 -11.81
N ARG A 364 -11.78 5.29 -11.01
CA ARG A 364 -13.04 4.63 -11.43
C ARG A 364 -14.25 5.18 -10.67
N LYS A 365 -15.44 4.68 -11.03
CA LYS A 365 -16.72 4.95 -10.34
C LYS A 365 -16.98 6.45 -10.12
N ARG A 366 -16.75 7.26 -11.17
CA ARG A 366 -16.88 8.71 -11.06
C ARG A 366 -18.34 9.10 -10.83
N GLN A 367 -18.58 9.93 -9.81
CA GLN A 367 -19.93 10.37 -9.44
C GLN A 367 -19.91 11.85 -9.04
N GLU A 368 -20.89 12.60 -9.51
CA GLU A 368 -21.06 14.02 -9.17
C GLU A 368 -21.44 14.15 -7.69
N ILE A 369 -20.86 15.12 -6.97
CA ILE A 369 -21.13 15.50 -5.57
C ILE A 369 -21.79 16.85 -5.57
N ALA A 370 -22.97 16.92 -4.95
CA ALA A 370 -23.78 18.11 -4.97
C ALA A 370 -24.20 18.52 -3.55
N TYR A 371 -24.88 19.64 -3.40
CA TYR A 371 -25.18 20.22 -2.09
C TYR A 371 -25.91 19.24 -1.16
N GLY A 372 -25.44 19.19 0.09
CA GLY A 372 -25.94 18.27 1.12
C GLY A 372 -25.30 16.87 1.06
N ASP A 373 -24.61 16.51 -0.02
CA ASP A 373 -23.85 15.26 -0.09
C ASP A 373 -22.57 15.36 0.74
N SER A 374 -22.05 14.21 1.17
CA SER A 374 -20.76 14.16 1.85
C SER A 374 -19.99 12.88 1.53
N ILE A 375 -18.66 12.99 1.61
CA ILE A 375 -17.73 11.89 1.47
C ILE A 375 -16.99 11.75 2.80
N THR A 376 -17.08 10.60 3.43
CA THR A 376 -16.34 10.27 4.65
C THR A 376 -15.27 9.24 4.30
N ILE A 377 -14.04 9.46 4.77
CA ILE A 377 -12.87 8.67 4.42
C ILE A 377 -12.14 8.29 5.70
N THR A 378 -11.89 7.00 5.86
CA THR A 378 -11.14 6.42 6.99
C THR A 378 -10.18 5.36 6.47
N THR A 379 -9.20 4.94 7.28
CA THR A 379 -8.40 3.76 6.92
C THR A 379 -9.25 2.50 7.05
N SER A 380 -9.29 1.69 6.00
CA SER A 380 -10.04 0.44 5.97
C SER A 380 -9.43 -0.62 6.90
N CYS A 381 -10.30 -1.43 7.50
CA CYS A 381 -9.89 -2.63 8.23
C CYS A 381 -9.47 -3.80 7.33
N PHE A 382 -9.65 -3.69 6.00
CA PHE A 382 -9.31 -4.72 5.04
C PHE A 382 -8.16 -4.26 4.12
N PRO A 383 -6.89 -4.46 4.50
CA PRO A 383 -5.75 -4.16 3.62
C PRO A 383 -5.64 -5.15 2.45
N VAL A 384 -4.84 -4.80 1.44
CA VAL A 384 -4.47 -5.71 0.35
C VAL A 384 -3.14 -6.40 0.69
N PRO A 385 -3.13 -7.73 0.96
CA PRO A 385 -1.90 -8.48 1.16
C PRO A 385 -1.15 -8.65 -0.15
N SER A 386 -0.09 -7.86 -0.35
CA SER A 386 0.79 -7.99 -1.51
C SER A 386 1.99 -8.84 -1.13
N ILE A 387 2.22 -9.91 -1.87
CA ILE A 387 3.37 -10.78 -1.64
C ILE A 387 4.63 -10.06 -2.14
N CYS A 388 5.69 -10.10 -1.34
CA CYS A 388 6.99 -9.53 -1.65
C CYS A 388 7.87 -10.57 -2.37
N PHE A 389 8.71 -10.09 -3.28
CA PHE A 389 9.75 -10.91 -3.89
C PHE A 389 10.89 -11.17 -2.90
N ARG A 390 11.33 -10.14 -2.15
CA ARG A 390 12.31 -10.28 -1.06
C ARG A 390 11.69 -9.96 0.29
N ASP A 391 11.38 -8.69 0.49
CA ASP A 391 10.80 -8.14 1.72
C ASP A 391 10.21 -6.75 1.44
N PRO A 392 9.36 -6.21 2.34
CA PRO A 392 8.68 -4.94 2.11
C PRO A 392 9.60 -3.76 1.76
N VAL A 393 10.79 -3.71 2.35
CA VAL A 393 11.70 -2.55 2.25
C VAL A 393 12.51 -2.62 0.97
N ASN A 394 13.15 -3.76 0.70
CA ASN A 394 13.97 -3.94 -0.50
C ASN A 394 13.15 -3.79 -1.78
N ASP A 395 11.96 -4.41 -1.83
CA ASP A 395 11.08 -4.33 -2.99
C ASP A 395 10.70 -2.88 -3.31
N TRP A 396 10.40 -2.06 -2.29
CA TRP A 396 10.03 -0.66 -2.48
C TRP A 396 11.18 0.19 -3.01
N PHE A 397 12.39 0.07 -2.43
CA PHE A 397 13.56 0.81 -2.89
C PHE A 397 14.02 0.39 -4.29
N GLU A 398 13.91 -0.91 -4.61
CA GLU A 398 14.20 -1.41 -5.95
C GLU A 398 13.24 -0.83 -6.98
N SER A 399 11.93 -0.83 -6.69
CA SER A 399 10.92 -0.17 -7.53
C SER A 399 11.23 1.32 -7.69
N LEU A 400 11.58 2.02 -6.62
CA LEU A 400 11.84 3.45 -6.66
C LEU A 400 13.11 3.79 -7.48
N ALA A 401 14.16 2.99 -7.36
CA ALA A 401 15.38 3.14 -8.16
C ALA A 401 15.12 2.86 -9.66
N GLN A 402 14.31 1.86 -9.98
CA GLN A 402 14.07 1.44 -11.36
C GLN A 402 12.98 2.29 -12.06
N CYS A 403 11.90 2.66 -11.38
CA CYS A 403 10.80 3.45 -11.95
C CYS A 403 11.14 4.94 -12.11
N LEU A 404 11.92 5.51 -11.19
CA LEU A 404 12.19 6.96 -11.15
C LEU A 404 13.65 7.33 -11.39
N HIS A 405 14.54 6.35 -11.60
CA HIS A 405 15.99 6.57 -11.66
C HIS A 405 16.47 7.44 -10.48
N TRP A 406 15.94 7.14 -9.29
CA TRP A 406 16.06 8.03 -8.15
C TRP A 406 17.52 8.31 -7.81
N ASN A 407 17.87 9.60 -7.82
CA ASN A 407 19.20 10.11 -7.51
C ASN A 407 20.34 9.53 -8.37
N VAL A 408 20.04 9.08 -9.61
CA VAL A 408 21.07 8.74 -10.59
C VAL A 408 21.80 10.03 -10.99
N ARG A 409 23.05 10.17 -10.53
CA ARG A 409 23.94 11.29 -10.85
C ARG A 409 25.34 10.80 -11.15
N LYS A 410 26.10 11.57 -11.96
CA LYS A 410 27.54 11.34 -12.11
C LYS A 410 28.18 11.44 -10.72
N LYS A 411 28.86 10.38 -10.27
CA LYS A 411 29.57 10.42 -8.99
C LYS A 411 30.63 11.51 -9.08
N GLN A 412 30.66 12.39 -8.08
CA GLN A 412 31.72 13.37 -7.93
C GLN A 412 33.04 12.62 -7.77
N SER A 413 34.05 12.99 -8.56
CA SER A 413 35.40 12.46 -8.38
C SER A 413 35.91 12.89 -7.00
N HIS A 414 36.74 12.06 -6.39
CA HIS A 414 37.52 12.50 -5.24
C HIS A 414 38.42 13.67 -5.67
N LEU A 415 38.67 14.61 -4.78
CA LEU A 415 39.73 15.59 -4.96
C LEU A 415 41.05 14.79 -5.04
N SER A 416 41.84 15.03 -6.08
CA SER A 416 43.22 14.53 -6.10
C SER A 416 43.99 15.21 -4.99
N SER A 417 44.88 14.50 -4.31
CA SER A 417 45.71 14.99 -3.20
C SER A 417 46.59 16.21 -3.54
N GLU A 418 46.63 16.65 -4.80
CA GLU A 418 47.30 17.86 -5.27
C GLU A 418 46.43 19.13 -5.11
N GLU A 419 45.13 19.01 -4.83
CA GLU A 419 44.21 20.14 -4.68
C GLU A 419 43.96 20.54 -3.20
N GLU A 420 44.57 19.84 -2.24
CA GLU A 420 44.48 20.17 -0.79
C GLU A 420 45.47 21.25 -0.34
N GLU A 421 46.36 21.73 -1.22
CA GLU A 421 47.40 22.73 -0.88
C GLU A 421 47.03 24.20 -1.18
N PHE A 422 45.76 24.52 -1.49
CA PHE A 422 45.30 25.89 -1.75
C PHE A 422 44.43 26.49 -0.64
#